data_AF-A0A1G6AKB9-F1
#
_entry.id   AF-A0A1G6AKB9-F1
#
_cell.length_a   1.000
_cell.length_b   1.000
_cell.length_c   1.000
_cell.angle_alpha   90.00
_cell.angle_beta   90.00
_cell.angle_gamma   90.00
#
_symmetry.space_group_name_H-M   'P 1'
#
loop_
_entity.id
_entity.type
_entity.pdbx_description
1 polymer ?
#
loop_
_entity_poly.entity_id
_entity_poly.type
_entity_poly.pdbx_seq_one_letter_code
_entity_poly.pdbx_strand_id
1 'polypeptide(L)'
;MKKIIVSVLAALCAVSFASCGSKTYKDGTYTGKSAEFSEDQEGGGSGYGEVTLTIKDGKVTECKFETFELDGTPKGEDYGKEGGEIKNRDYYNKAQKANAARAYYAAELVNKGNTDEIDAVSGATINFDQFKQAVAVALSEAEK
;
A
#
# COMPACT_ATOMS: atom_id res chain seq x y z
N MET A 1 -50.71 26.01 31.26
CA MET A 1 -50.49 24.59 31.63
C MET A 1 -49.03 24.26 31.38
N LYS A 2 -48.29 23.90 32.46
CA LYS A 2 -47.02 23.16 32.54
C LYS A 2 -45.80 23.67 31.75
N LYS A 3 -44.56 23.75 32.23
CA LYS A 3 -43.86 23.71 33.53
C LYS A 3 -42.43 24.21 33.22
N ILE A 4 -41.77 24.76 34.24
CA ILE A 4 -40.41 25.33 34.29
C ILE A 4 -39.34 24.21 34.27
N ILE A 5 -38.04 24.60 34.15
CA ILE A 5 -36.80 24.02 34.74
C ILE A 5 -35.83 23.49 33.65
N VAL A 6 -34.68 24.09 33.33
CA VAL A 6 -33.45 24.51 34.06
C VAL A 6 -32.44 23.36 34.28
N SER A 7 -31.29 23.50 33.59
CA SER A 7 -29.89 23.20 34.02
C SER A 7 -29.27 21.79 33.99
N VAL A 8 -27.92 21.84 33.99
CA VAL A 8 -26.86 20.84 34.31
C VAL A 8 -26.28 20.14 33.06
N LEU A 9 -25.11 20.51 32.51
CA LEU A 9 -23.72 20.59 33.01
C LEU A 9 -23.09 19.25 33.43
N ALA A 10 -22.27 18.67 32.54
CA ALA A 10 -21.10 17.82 32.86
C ALA A 10 -20.29 17.67 31.55
N ALA A 11 -19.18 18.37 31.34
CA ALA A 11 -17.86 18.16 31.93
C ALA A 11 -17.31 16.73 31.72
N LEU A 12 -16.30 16.68 30.84
CA LEU A 12 -15.11 15.81 30.91
C LEU A 12 -15.28 14.30 30.66
N CYS A 13 -14.87 13.87 29.47
CA CYS A 13 -14.05 12.68 29.30
C CYS A 13 -12.98 12.98 28.25
N ALA A 14 -11.93 13.70 28.66
CA ALA A 14 -10.64 13.57 28.02
C ALA A 14 -10.13 12.16 28.35
N VAL A 15 -10.45 11.19 27.50
CA VAL A 15 -9.84 9.86 27.57
C VAL A 15 -8.48 10.00 26.91
N SER A 16 -7.52 10.50 27.68
CA SER A 16 -6.11 10.44 27.35
C SER A 16 -5.74 8.96 27.34
N PHE A 17 -5.88 8.30 26.18
CA PHE A 17 -5.16 7.06 25.95
C PHE A 17 -3.68 7.41 26.00
N ALA A 18 -3.06 7.14 27.14
CA ALA A 18 -1.62 6.93 27.23
C ALA A 18 -1.31 5.71 26.36
N SER A 19 -1.16 5.95 25.05
CA SER A 19 -0.68 4.93 24.12
C SER A 19 0.82 4.75 24.39
N CYS A 20 1.13 3.65 25.04
CA CYS A 20 2.46 3.13 25.15
C CYS A 20 3.00 2.84 23.74
N GLY A 21 3.89 3.68 23.22
CA GLY A 21 4.85 3.33 22.17
C GLY A 21 4.35 2.88 20.79
N SER A 22 3.07 3.00 20.44
CA SER A 22 2.63 2.78 19.06
C SER A 22 3.06 3.95 18.19
N LYS A 23 3.78 3.72 17.09
CA LYS A 23 3.96 4.73 16.04
C LYS A 23 2.60 5.33 15.71
N THR A 24 2.48 6.66 15.78
CA THR A 24 1.24 7.35 15.46
C THR A 24 1.42 8.09 14.16
N TYR A 25 0.51 7.88 13.22
CA TYR A 25 0.56 8.52 11.91
C TYR A 25 -0.29 9.80 11.91
N LYS A 26 0.17 10.80 11.17
CA LYS A 26 -0.57 12.00 10.82
C LYS A 26 -1.59 11.63 9.73
N ASP A 27 -2.77 12.24 9.82
CA ASP A 27 -3.78 12.10 8.78
C ASP A 27 -3.33 12.83 7.51
N GLY A 28 -3.61 12.25 6.35
CA GLY A 28 -3.17 12.80 5.07
C GLY A 28 -3.02 11.74 3.99
N THR A 29 -2.49 12.17 2.85
CA THR A 29 -2.13 11.29 1.74
C THR A 29 -0.61 11.26 1.58
N TYR A 30 -0.05 10.06 1.53
CA TYR A 30 1.40 9.83 1.53
C TYR A 30 1.78 8.89 0.41
N THR A 31 2.89 9.16 -0.25
CA THR A 31 3.44 8.33 -1.32
C THR A 31 4.77 7.73 -0.88
N GLY A 32 4.99 6.47 -1.21
CA GLY A 32 6.26 5.80 -0.99
C GLY A 32 6.68 5.00 -2.21
N LYS A 33 7.99 5.00 -2.49
CA LYS A 33 8.60 4.28 -3.61
C LYS A 33 9.57 3.24 -3.06
N SER A 34 9.49 2.01 -3.57
CA SER A 34 10.44 0.94 -3.22
C SER A 34 11.83 1.22 -3.81
N ALA A 35 12.83 0.49 -3.34
CA ALA A 35 14.09 0.42 -4.09
C ALA A 35 13.84 -0.15 -5.49
N GLU A 36 14.71 0.22 -6.44
CA GLU A 36 14.75 -0.38 -7.75
C GLU A 36 15.29 -1.81 -7.64
N PHE A 37 14.61 -2.74 -8.31
CA PHE A 37 15.06 -4.10 -8.51
C PHE A 37 15.51 -4.23 -9.96
N SER A 38 16.71 -4.75 -10.18
CA SER A 38 17.22 -5.09 -11.50
C SER A 38 17.67 -6.54 -11.48
N GLU A 39 17.26 -7.30 -12.49
CA GLU A 39 17.74 -8.65 -12.72
C GLU A 39 18.40 -8.69 -14.10
N ASP A 40 19.59 -9.30 -14.17
CA ASP A 40 20.36 -9.40 -15.41
C ASP A 40 19.75 -10.40 -16.39
N GLN A 41 18.84 -11.26 -15.92
CA GLN A 41 18.13 -12.23 -16.74
C GLN A 41 16.88 -11.61 -17.37
N GLU A 42 16.77 -11.76 -18.69
CA GLU A 42 15.60 -11.39 -19.47
C GLU A 42 14.35 -12.09 -18.89
N GLY A 43 13.34 -11.30 -18.50
CA GLY A 43 12.10 -11.81 -17.89
C GLY A 43 12.09 -11.88 -16.35
N GLY A 44 13.12 -11.37 -15.67
CA GLY A 44 13.18 -11.24 -14.20
C GLY A 44 12.28 -10.15 -13.59
N GLY A 45 11.85 -9.21 -14.43
CA GLY A 45 10.87 -8.20 -14.08
C GLY A 45 11.45 -6.99 -13.34
N SER A 46 12.57 -6.44 -13.82
CA SER A 46 13.18 -5.20 -13.33
C SER A 46 12.18 -4.06 -13.20
N GLY A 47 12.36 -3.20 -12.20
CA GLY A 47 11.46 -2.10 -11.91
C GLY A 47 11.35 -1.75 -10.43
N TYR A 48 10.33 -0.98 -10.09
CA TYR A 48 10.02 -0.57 -8.71
C TYR A 48 8.51 -0.50 -8.50
N GLY A 49 8.11 -0.39 -7.23
CA GLY A 49 6.74 -0.20 -6.80
C GLY A 49 6.52 1.17 -6.18
N GLU A 50 5.34 1.75 -6.39
CA GLU A 50 4.89 2.96 -5.70
C GLU A 50 3.55 2.72 -5.02
N VAL A 51 3.44 3.19 -3.78
CA VAL A 51 2.21 3.13 -2.99
C VAL A 51 1.74 4.54 -2.68
N THR A 52 0.43 4.76 -2.81
CA THR A 52 -0.27 5.93 -2.26
C THR A 52 -1.20 5.48 -1.13
N LEU A 53 -1.02 6.01 0.07
CA LEU A 53 -1.84 5.75 1.25
C LEU A 53 -2.69 6.96 1.60
N THR A 54 -3.93 6.74 2.02
CA THR A 54 -4.74 7.73 2.75
C THR A 54 -4.88 7.31 4.20
N ILE A 55 -4.43 8.15 5.14
CA ILE A 55 -4.48 7.90 6.58
C ILE A 55 -5.54 8.80 7.21
N LYS A 56 -6.42 8.22 8.03
CA LYS A 56 -7.44 8.92 8.84
C LYS A 56 -7.49 8.31 10.23
N ASP A 57 -7.58 9.15 11.25
CA ASP A 57 -7.53 8.74 12.67
C ASP A 57 -6.31 7.84 12.97
N GLY A 58 -5.18 8.11 12.31
CA GLY A 58 -3.95 7.32 12.43
C GLY A 58 -4.01 5.91 11.81
N LYS A 59 -5.02 5.58 10.99
CA LYS A 59 -5.18 4.29 10.30
C LYS A 59 -5.16 4.45 8.78
N VAL A 60 -4.60 3.47 8.07
CA VAL A 60 -4.72 3.39 6.60
C VAL A 60 -6.17 3.11 6.23
N THR A 61 -6.77 3.98 5.43
CA THR A 61 -8.16 3.87 4.96
C THR A 61 -8.26 3.62 3.46
N GLU A 62 -7.24 4.01 2.70
CA GLU A 62 -7.13 3.73 1.28
C GLU A 62 -5.67 3.40 0.96
N CYS A 63 -5.47 2.50 0.00
CA CYS A 63 -4.16 2.15 -0.53
C CYS A 63 -4.29 1.93 -2.03
N LYS A 64 -3.36 2.51 -2.80
CA LYS A 64 -3.15 2.20 -4.22
C LYS A 64 -1.72 1.71 -4.36
N PHE A 65 -1.51 0.60 -5.08
CA PHE A 65 -0.19 0.07 -5.37
C PHE A 65 -0.01 -0.06 -6.88
N GLU A 66 1.02 0.59 -7.40
CA GLU A 66 1.41 0.58 -8.81
C GLU A 66 2.85 0.10 -8.94
N THR A 67 3.18 -0.40 -10.13
CA THR A 67 4.53 -0.88 -10.44
C THR A 67 4.96 -0.36 -11.78
N PHE A 68 6.26 -0.11 -11.90
CA PHE A 68 6.87 0.56 -13.03
C PHE A 68 8.12 -0.18 -13.45
N GLU A 69 8.44 -0.11 -14.74
CA GLU A 69 9.78 -0.41 -15.25
C GLU A 69 10.78 0.64 -14.77
N LEU A 70 12.08 0.36 -14.93
CA LEU A 70 13.15 1.27 -14.46
C LEU A 70 13.12 2.64 -15.16
N ASP A 71 12.62 2.70 -16.39
CA ASP A 71 12.42 3.94 -17.14
C ASP A 71 11.16 4.73 -16.73
N GLY A 72 10.37 4.20 -15.78
CA GLY A 72 9.12 4.80 -15.32
C GLY A 72 7.88 4.39 -16.13
N THR A 73 8.00 3.49 -17.10
CA THR A 73 6.86 2.95 -17.83
C THR A 73 5.97 2.13 -16.88
N PRO A 74 4.66 2.42 -16.76
CA PRO A 74 3.77 1.62 -15.92
C PRO A 74 3.69 0.17 -16.40
N LYS A 75 3.77 -0.79 -15.46
CA LYS A 75 3.54 -2.21 -15.73
C LYS A 75 2.03 -2.46 -15.85
N GLY A 76 1.44 -2.01 -16.95
CA GLY A 76 0.02 -2.12 -17.25
C GLY A 76 -0.39 -3.50 -17.77
N GLU A 77 -1.58 -3.58 -18.38
CA GLU A 77 -2.13 -4.83 -18.94
C GLU A 77 -1.22 -5.49 -19.98
N ASP A 78 -0.45 -4.68 -20.73
CA ASP A 78 0.47 -5.17 -21.75
C ASP A 78 1.85 -5.59 -21.21
N TYR A 79 2.09 -5.46 -19.90
CA TYR A 79 3.37 -5.87 -19.32
C TYR A 79 3.64 -7.37 -19.55
N GLY A 80 4.85 -7.68 -19.99
CA GLY A 80 5.24 -9.02 -20.43
C GLY A 80 5.01 -9.32 -21.91
N LYS A 81 4.49 -8.35 -22.69
CA LYS A 81 4.48 -8.40 -24.15
C LYS A 81 5.66 -7.63 -24.73
N GLU A 82 6.12 -8.05 -25.90
CA GLU A 82 7.14 -7.35 -26.68
C GLU A 82 6.55 -7.00 -28.05
N GLY A 83 6.53 -5.71 -28.39
CA GLY A 83 5.88 -5.23 -29.61
C GLY A 83 4.38 -5.56 -29.69
N GLY A 84 3.71 -5.69 -28.54
CA GLY A 84 2.29 -6.06 -28.45
C GLY A 84 2.02 -7.57 -28.54
N GLU A 85 3.03 -8.41 -28.70
CA GLU A 85 2.90 -9.86 -28.78
C GLU A 85 3.48 -10.58 -27.56
N ILE A 86 2.89 -11.73 -27.19
CA ILE A 86 3.45 -12.59 -26.15
C ILE A 86 4.58 -13.42 -26.77
N LYS A 87 5.83 -12.95 -26.63
CA LYS A 87 7.02 -13.67 -27.09
C LYS A 87 7.47 -14.76 -26.11
N ASN A 88 7.31 -14.51 -24.81
CA ASN A 88 7.60 -15.47 -23.75
C ASN A 88 6.37 -15.68 -22.86
N ARG A 89 5.76 -16.87 -22.93
CA ARG A 89 4.53 -17.20 -22.20
C ARG A 89 4.73 -17.23 -20.69
N ASP A 90 5.85 -17.76 -20.22
CA ASP A 90 6.12 -17.88 -18.79
C ASP A 90 6.37 -16.51 -18.15
N TYR A 91 7.11 -15.65 -18.84
CA TYR A 91 7.31 -14.26 -18.42
C TYR A 91 5.98 -13.51 -18.39
N TYR A 92 5.19 -13.58 -19.47
CA TYR A 92 3.87 -12.96 -19.51
C TYR A 92 2.96 -13.44 -18.36
N ASN A 93 2.92 -14.74 -18.09
CA ASN A 93 2.13 -15.28 -17.00
C ASN A 93 2.59 -14.75 -15.62
N LYS A 94 3.90 -14.61 -15.39
CA LYS A 94 4.45 -14.00 -14.17
C LYS A 94 4.07 -12.52 -14.07
N ALA A 95 4.24 -11.77 -15.16
CA ALA A 95 3.88 -10.35 -15.26
C ALA A 95 2.40 -10.11 -14.91
N GLN A 96 1.50 -10.90 -15.49
CA GLN A 96 0.06 -10.76 -15.23
C GLN A 96 -0.33 -11.18 -13.81
N LYS A 97 0.33 -12.20 -13.23
CA LYS A 97 0.16 -12.53 -11.81
C LYS A 97 0.60 -11.39 -10.89
N ALA A 98 1.74 -10.77 -11.15
CA ALA A 98 2.20 -9.61 -10.40
C ALA A 98 1.19 -8.46 -10.51
N ASN A 99 0.68 -8.19 -11.71
CA ASN A 99 -0.32 -7.16 -11.94
C ASN A 99 -1.60 -7.38 -11.13
N ALA A 100 -2.12 -8.62 -11.10
CA ALA A 100 -3.31 -8.99 -10.34
C ALA A 100 -3.08 -8.90 -8.82
N ALA A 101 -1.87 -9.24 -8.35
CA ALA A 101 -1.53 -9.19 -6.93
C ALA A 101 -1.55 -7.76 -6.34
N ARG A 102 -1.39 -6.72 -7.17
CA ARG A 102 -1.35 -5.32 -6.70
C ARG A 102 -2.62 -4.90 -5.96
N ALA A 103 -3.78 -5.16 -6.59
CA ALA A 103 -5.07 -4.83 -6.00
C ALA A 103 -5.34 -5.63 -4.72
N TYR A 104 -4.93 -6.90 -4.71
CA TYR A 104 -5.03 -7.76 -3.54
C TYR A 104 -4.20 -7.22 -2.36
N TYR A 105 -2.91 -6.92 -2.56
CA TYR A 105 -2.05 -6.39 -1.48
C TYR A 105 -2.54 -5.04 -0.95
N ALA A 106 -2.99 -4.15 -1.83
CA ALA A 106 -3.55 -2.87 -1.42
C ALA A 106 -4.82 -3.04 -0.56
N ALA A 107 -5.74 -3.91 -0.96
CA ALA A 107 -6.95 -4.19 -0.19
C ALA A 107 -6.63 -4.86 1.16
N GLU A 108 -5.70 -5.81 1.17
CA GLU A 108 -5.29 -6.50 2.40
C GLU A 108 -4.59 -5.57 3.38
N LEU A 109 -3.83 -4.57 2.92
CA LEU A 109 -3.26 -3.55 3.81
C LEU A 109 -4.35 -2.71 4.47
N VAL A 110 -5.39 -2.33 3.74
CA VAL A 110 -6.51 -1.59 4.35
C VAL A 110 -7.25 -2.46 5.38
N ASN A 111 -7.39 -3.75 5.12
CA ASN A 111 -8.06 -4.69 6.02
C ASN A 111 -7.24 -4.99 7.29
N LYS A 112 -5.96 -5.32 7.13
CA LYS A 112 -5.07 -5.80 8.20
C LYS A 112 -4.30 -4.68 8.89
N GLY A 113 -4.06 -3.56 8.20
CA GLY A 113 -3.29 -2.42 8.72
C GLY A 113 -1.78 -2.67 8.85
N ASN A 114 -1.31 -3.88 8.51
CA ASN A 114 0.09 -4.29 8.64
C ASN A 114 0.46 -5.20 7.46
N THR A 115 1.57 -4.88 6.79
CA THR A 115 2.05 -5.66 5.64
C THR A 115 2.56 -7.06 6.02
N ASP A 116 3.02 -7.25 7.26
CA ASP A 116 3.53 -8.55 7.74
C ASP A 116 2.43 -9.58 7.93
N GLU A 117 1.18 -9.15 7.95
CA GLU A 117 0.00 -10.01 8.05
C GLU A 117 -0.57 -10.40 6.68
N ILE A 118 -0.02 -9.86 5.59
CA ILE A 118 -0.48 -10.10 4.22
C ILE A 118 0.24 -11.31 3.64
N ASP A 119 -0.53 -12.26 3.11
CA ASP A 119 0.03 -13.43 2.45
C ASP A 119 0.60 -13.06 1.07
N ALA A 120 1.83 -13.46 0.80
CA ALA A 120 2.44 -13.28 -0.51
C ALA A 120 1.75 -14.15 -1.58
N VAL A 121 1.48 -13.58 -2.75
CA VAL A 121 0.98 -14.32 -3.91
C VAL A 121 2.13 -15.11 -4.54
N SER A 122 1.94 -16.43 -4.69
CA SER A 122 2.95 -17.30 -5.31
C SER A 122 3.33 -16.82 -6.73
N GLY A 123 4.62 -16.65 -6.96
CA GLY A 123 5.17 -16.12 -8.21
C GLY A 123 5.20 -14.59 -8.29
N ALA A 124 4.85 -13.87 -7.22
CA ALA A 124 4.88 -12.41 -7.12
C ALA A 124 5.71 -11.91 -5.93
N THR A 125 6.77 -12.65 -5.55
CA THR A 125 7.62 -12.32 -4.39
C THR A 125 8.27 -10.94 -4.51
N ILE A 126 8.91 -10.64 -5.65
CA ILE A 126 9.54 -9.32 -5.90
C ILE A 126 8.50 -8.19 -5.74
N ASN A 127 7.32 -8.39 -6.32
CA ASN A 127 6.21 -7.44 -6.24
C ASN A 127 5.72 -7.22 -4.79
N PHE A 128 5.69 -8.28 -3.98
CA PHE A 128 5.34 -8.18 -2.56
C PHE A 128 6.41 -7.44 -1.73
N ASP A 129 7.69 -7.70 -2.01
CA ASP A 129 8.77 -6.97 -1.35
C ASP A 129 8.78 -5.49 -1.72
N GLN A 130 8.53 -5.15 -2.99
CA GLN A 130 8.34 -3.77 -3.44
C GLN A 130 7.16 -3.11 -2.73
N PHE A 131 6.04 -3.82 -2.59
CA PHE A 131 4.89 -3.32 -1.85
C PHE A 131 5.24 -2.98 -0.39
N LYS A 132 5.84 -3.92 0.36
CA LYS A 132 6.25 -3.70 1.75
C LYS A 132 7.16 -2.49 1.91
N GLN A 133 8.17 -2.38 1.03
CA GLN A 133 9.11 -1.26 1.06
C GLN A 133 8.41 0.07 0.78
N ALA A 134 7.58 0.13 -0.25
CA ALA A 134 6.84 1.34 -0.61
C ALA A 134 5.87 1.77 0.51
N VAL A 135 5.17 0.83 1.15
CA VAL A 135 4.32 1.10 2.32
C VAL A 135 5.15 1.64 3.49
N ALA A 136 6.30 1.01 3.78
CA ALA A 136 7.17 1.46 4.87
C ALA A 136 7.66 2.90 4.66
N VAL A 137 8.04 3.26 3.42
CA VAL A 137 8.41 4.63 3.07
C VAL A 137 7.23 5.58 3.24
N ALA A 138 6.05 5.25 2.72
CA ALA A 138 4.85 6.09 2.85
C ALA A 138 4.44 6.31 4.32
N LEU A 139 4.52 5.28 5.15
CA LEU A 139 4.23 5.37 6.58
C LEU A 139 5.28 6.20 7.33
N SER A 140 6.56 6.11 6.94
CA SER A 140 7.64 6.93 7.52
C SER A 140 7.37 8.43 7.32
N GLU A 141 6.91 8.83 6.14
CA GLU A 141 6.52 10.23 5.86
C GLU A 141 5.32 10.69 6.68
N ALA A 142 4.50 9.75 7.15
CA ALA A 142 3.33 10.02 7.99
C ALA A 142 3.65 10.03 9.49
N GLU A 143 4.85 9.63 9.94
CA GLU A 143 5.17 9.56 11.36
C GLU A 143 5.06 10.94 12.05
N LYS A 144 4.58 10.93 13.30
CA LYS A 144 4.38 12.15 14.09
C LYS A 144 5.68 12.75 14.60
#